data_AF-A0A7V4H371-F1
#
_entry.id   AF-A0A7V4H371-F1
#
_cell.length_a   1.000
_cell.length_b   1.000
_cell.length_c   1.000
_cell.angle_alpha   90.00
_cell.angle_beta   90.00
_cell.angle_gamma   90.00
#
_symmetry.space_group_name_H-M   'P 1'
#
loop_
_entity.id
_entity.type
_entity.pdbx_description
1 polymer ?
#
loop_
_entity_poly.entity_id
_entity_poly.type
_entity_poly.pdbx_seq_one_letter_code
_entity_poly.pdbx_strand_id
1 'polypeptide(L)'
;MNSPMSQNTRQEVLSQTRRRYLRAGRPYKSQRVSQLVELFGYHRKAALRALCSKPVRARAPFARGRPKVYSPDKLLPPLKAI
;
A
#
# COMPACT_ATOMS: atom_id res chain seq x y z
N MET A 1 -24.36 9.49 2.50
CA MET A 1 -24.11 10.94 2.40
C MET A 1 -22.68 11.14 1.89
N ASN A 2 -22.50 11.64 0.66
CA ASN A 2 -21.18 11.97 0.10
C ASN A 2 -20.95 13.48 0.23
N SER A 3 -20.55 13.94 1.42
CA SER A 3 -20.14 15.34 1.57
C SER A 3 -18.84 15.58 0.80
N PRO A 4 -18.72 16.65 0.00
CA PRO A 4 -17.47 17.01 -0.65
C PRO A 4 -16.47 17.45 0.42
N MET A 5 -15.64 16.51 0.87
CA MET A 5 -14.51 16.77 1.75
C MET A 5 -13.24 17.12 0.95
N SER A 6 -12.49 18.10 1.45
CA SER A 6 -11.12 18.36 1.01
C SER A 6 -10.24 17.12 1.14
N GLN A 7 -9.25 16.96 0.24
CA GLN A 7 -8.33 15.83 0.27
C GLN A 7 -7.51 15.79 1.58
N ASN A 8 -7.14 16.93 2.14
CA ASN A 8 -6.39 17.02 3.39
C ASN A 8 -7.21 16.47 4.56
N THR A 9 -8.46 16.92 4.69
CA THR A 9 -9.41 16.42 5.70
C THR A 9 -9.63 14.92 5.57
N ARG A 10 -9.74 14.41 4.33
CA ARG A 10 -9.88 12.97 4.07
C ARG A 10 -8.66 12.19 4.60
N GLN A 11 -7.45 12.68 4.37
CA GLN A 11 -6.23 12.04 4.88
C GLN A 11 -6.14 12.08 6.41
N GLU A 12 -6.50 13.20 7.03
CA GLU A 12 -6.50 13.35 8.49
C GLU A 12 -7.46 12.35 9.16
N VAL A 13 -8.70 12.27 8.67
CA VAL A 13 -9.72 11.32 9.14
C VAL A 13 -9.24 9.88 8.99
N LEU A 14 -8.65 9.53 7.84
CA LEU A 14 -8.08 8.20 7.62
C LEU A 14 -6.94 7.90 8.59
N SER A 15 -6.03 8.85 8.83
CA SER A 15 -4.89 8.69 9.75
C SER A 15 -5.35 8.45 11.19
N GLN A 16 -6.37 9.18 11.65
CA GLN A 16 -6.89 9.07 13.01
C GLN A 16 -7.68 7.77 13.18
N THR A 17 -8.52 7.42 12.20
CA THR A 17 -9.28 6.16 12.21
C THR A 17 -8.35 4.97 12.17
N ARG A 18 -7.27 5.03 11.38
CA ARG A 18 -6.22 4.00 11.33
C ARG A 18 -5.57 3.78 12.68
N ARG A 19 -5.14 4.85 13.38
CA ARG A 19 -4.56 4.75 14.73
C ARG A 19 -5.51 4.03 15.69
N ARG A 20 -6.80 4.36 15.65
CA ARG A 20 -7.83 3.72 16.48
C ARG A 20 -8.05 2.26 16.09
N TYR A 21 -8.12 1.96 14.79
CA TYR A 21 -8.30 0.61 14.27
C TYR A 21 -7.16 -0.34 14.67
N LEU A 22 -5.91 0.13 14.63
CA LEU A 22 -4.75 -0.68 15.01
C LEU A 22 -4.77 -1.09 16.49
N ARG A 23 -5.27 -0.22 17.37
CA ARG A 23 -5.38 -0.46 18.83
C ARG A 23 -6.67 -1.18 19.24
N ALA A 24 -7.67 -1.21 18.37
CA ALA A 24 -9.00 -1.73 18.67
C ALA A 24 -9.05 -3.27 18.72
N GLY A 25 -9.94 -3.82 19.54
CA GLY A 25 -10.34 -5.23 19.48
C GLY A 25 -11.20 -5.56 18.25
N ARG A 26 -11.41 -6.85 17.96
CA ARG A 26 -12.18 -7.34 16.80
C ARG A 26 -13.56 -6.69 16.59
N PRO A 27 -14.43 -6.53 17.60
CA PRO A 27 -15.75 -5.90 17.39
C PRO A 27 -15.61 -4.43 16.96
N TYR A 28 -14.74 -3.67 17.61
CA TYR A 28 -14.50 -2.27 17.31
C TYR A 28 -13.82 -2.04 15.95
N LYS A 29 -12.97 -2.98 15.50
CA LYS A 29 -12.40 -2.93 14.15
C LYS A 29 -13.49 -2.96 13.07
N SER A 30 -14.48 -3.83 13.21
CA SER A 30 -15.62 -3.91 12.28
C SER A 30 -16.43 -2.61 12.26
N GLN A 31 -16.67 -2.01 13.42
CA GLN A 31 -17.38 -0.72 13.52
C GLN A 31 -16.63 0.41 12.80
N ARG A 32 -15.31 0.51 12.99
CA ARG A 32 -14.47 1.52 12.30
C ARG A 32 -14.51 1.38 10.79
N VAL A 33 -14.51 0.14 10.28
CA VAL A 33 -14.65 -0.14 8.84
C VAL A 33 -16.01 0.32 8.33
N SER A 34 -17.10 0.02 9.05
CA SER A 34 -18.45 0.44 8.66
C SER A 34 -18.60 1.97 8.67
N GLN A 35 -18.04 2.65 9.68
CA GLN A 35 -18.01 4.13 9.74
C GLN A 35 -17.34 4.75 8.51
N LEU A 36 -16.23 4.17 8.03
CA LEU A 36 -15.56 4.67 6.81
C LEU A 36 -16.35 4.41 5.53
N VAL A 37 -17.03 3.27 5.46
CA VAL A 37 -17.92 2.94 4.33
C VAL A 37 -19.04 3.97 4.24
N GLU A 38 -19.66 4.31 5.37
CA GLU A 38 -20.74 5.28 5.45
C GLU A 38 -20.27 6.72 5.14
N LEU A 39 -19.11 7.12 5.67
CA LEU A 39 -18.58 8.47 5.53
C LEU A 39 -18.03 8.77 4.12
N PHE A 40 -17.32 7.82 3.52
CA PHE A 40 -16.65 8.03 2.23
C PHE A 40 -17.33 7.33 1.05
N GLY A 41 -18.40 6.57 1.29
CA GLY A 41 -19.05 5.76 0.25
C GLY A 41 -18.14 4.65 -0.28
N TYR A 42 -17.12 4.24 0.46
CA TYR A 42 -16.18 3.21 0.01
C TYR A 42 -16.83 1.82 0.02
N HIS A 43 -16.40 0.97 -0.90
CA HIS A 43 -16.64 -0.47 -0.74
C HIS A 43 -15.87 -0.99 0.49
N ARG A 44 -16.44 -1.95 1.22
CA ARG A 44 -15.85 -2.48 2.47
C ARG A 44 -14.40 -2.94 2.30
N LYS A 45 -14.07 -3.60 1.19
CA LYS A 45 -12.68 -4.01 0.87
C LYS A 45 -11.75 -2.80 0.67
N ALA A 46 -12.23 -1.71 0.07
CA ALA A 46 -11.45 -0.49 -0.12
C ALA A 46 -11.18 0.20 1.23
N ALA A 47 -12.17 0.30 2.10
CA ALA A 47 -12.00 0.83 3.46
C ALA A 47 -10.98 0.02 4.28
N LEU A 48 -11.03 -1.32 4.19
CA LEU A 48 -10.03 -2.20 4.80
C LEU A 48 -8.62 -1.97 4.25
N ARG A 49 -8.47 -1.82 2.92
CA ARG A 49 -7.18 -1.51 2.29
C ARG A 49 -6.63 -0.16 2.74
N ALA A 50 -7.48 0.84 2.87
CA ALA A 50 -7.09 2.17 3.35
C ALA A 50 -6.58 2.14 4.80
N LEU A 51 -7.26 1.39 5.68
CA LEU A 51 -6.86 1.23 7.09
C LEU A 51 -5.60 0.37 7.27
N CYS A 52 -5.46 -0.69 6.47
CA CYS A 52 -4.37 -1.66 6.57
C CYS A 52 -3.19 -1.37 5.63
N SER A 53 -3.14 -0.19 4.98
CA SER A 53 -2.11 0.08 3.97
C SER A 53 -0.72 0.00 4.59
N LYS A 54 0.05 -1.05 4.28
CA LYS A 54 1.44 -1.13 4.71
C LYS A 54 2.18 0.05 4.08
N PRO A 55 3.05 0.77 4.82
CA PRO A 55 3.88 1.78 4.19
C PRO A 55 4.63 1.10 3.04
N VAL A 56 4.59 1.73 1.86
CA VAL A 56 5.37 1.26 0.71
C VAL A 56 6.82 1.39 1.14
N ARG A 57 7.42 0.27 1.54
CA ARG A 57 8.85 0.24 1.83
C ARG A 57 9.55 0.59 0.54
N ALA A 58 10.40 1.63 0.56
CA ALA A 58 11.32 1.87 -0.54
C ALA A 58 12.02 0.54 -0.85
N ARG A 59 11.88 0.06 -2.10
CA ARG A 59 12.54 -1.17 -2.52
C ARG A 59 14.04 -0.97 -2.25
N ALA A 60 14.67 -1.93 -1.58
CA ALA A 60 16.11 -1.93 -1.42
C ALA A 60 16.77 -1.76 -2.80
N PRO A 61 17.90 -1.03 -2.91
CA PRO A 61 18.54 -0.73 -4.20
C PRO A 61 19.00 -1.99 -4.94
N PHE A 62 19.05 -3.13 -4.26
CA PHE A 62 19.27 -4.43 -4.88
C PHE A 62 18.02 -4.85 -5.66
N ALA A 63 18.00 -4.46 -6.94
CA ALA A 63 17.06 -5.00 -7.92
C ALA A 63 17.21 -6.53 -7.92
N ARG A 64 16.23 -7.23 -7.35
CA ARG A 64 16.12 -8.68 -7.52
C ARG A 64 15.81 -8.94 -8.99
N GLY A 65 16.78 -9.44 -9.73
CA GLY A 65 16.65 -9.71 -11.17
C GLY A 65 17.98 -9.77 -11.90
N ARG A 66 17.89 -9.81 -13.24
CA ARG A 66 19.03 -9.78 -14.16
C ARG A 66 19.84 -8.48 -13.94
N PRO A 67 21.17 -8.51 -13.79
CA PRO A 67 21.95 -7.29 -13.74
C PRO A 67 21.77 -6.51 -15.05
N LYS A 68 21.68 -5.18 -14.96
CA LYS A 68 21.58 -4.29 -16.13
C LYS A 68 22.81 -4.39 -17.02
N VAL A 69 23.97 -4.62 -16.42
CA VAL A 69 25.26 -4.76 -17.09
C VAL A 69 25.89 -6.07 -16.67
N TYR A 70 26.34 -6.84 -17.66
CA TYR A 70 27.05 -8.10 -17.47
C TYR A 70 28.56 -7.89 -17.62
N SER A 71 29.35 -8.62 -16.84
CA SER A 71 30.79 -8.69 -17.10
C SER A 71 31.03 -9.44 -18.43
N PRO A 72 31.91 -8.94 -19.32
CA PRO A 72 32.25 -9.62 -20.57
C PRO A 72 32.73 -11.05 -20.34
N ASP A 73 33.47 -11.34 -19.27
CA ASP A 73 33.99 -12.69 -18.96
C ASP A 73 32.88 -13.74 -18.81
N LYS A 74 31.67 -13.31 -18.42
CA LYS A 74 30.50 -14.18 -18.29
C LYS A 74 29.73 -14.33 -19.62
N LEU A 75 29.96 -13.44 -20.57
CA LEU A 75 29.29 -13.41 -21.87
C LEU A 75 30.12 -14.07 -22.98
N LEU A 76 31.44 -14.04 -22.90
CA LEU A 76 32.34 -14.59 -23.92
C LEU A 76 32.20 -16.12 -24.10
N PRO A 77 32.11 -16.96 -23.04
CA PRO A 77 32.03 -18.42 -23.22
C PRO A 77 30.82 -18.92 -24.03
N PRO A 78 29.58 -18.39 -23.85
CA PRO A 78 28.44 -18.82 -24.65
C PRO A 78 28.34 -18.16 -26.04
N LEU A 79 29.08 -17.08 -26.32
CA LEU A 79 29.05 -16.41 -27.61
C LEU A 79 29.99 -17.13 -28.58
N LYS A 80 29.44 -17.84 -29.57
CA LYS A 80 30.23 -18.37 -30.70
C LYS A 80 30.84 -17.21 -31.48
N ALA A 81 32.14 -17.27 -31.74
CA ALA A 81 32.78 -16.41 -32.74
C ALA A 81 32.16 -16.73 -34.11
N ILE A 82 31.65 -15.70 -34.78
CA ILE A 82 31.13 -15.74 -36.15
C ILE A 82 32.29 -15.50 -37.10
#